data_AF-A0A6U4JP91-F1
#
_entry.id   AF-A0A6U4JP91-F1
#
_cell.length_a   1.000
_cell.length_b   1.000
_cell.length_c   1.000
_cell.angle_alpha   90.00
_cell.angle_beta   90.00
_cell.angle_gamma   90.00
#
_symmetry.space_group_name_H-M   'P 1'
#
loop_
_entity.id
_entity.type
_entity.pdbx_description
1 polymer ?
#
loop_
_entity_poly.entity_id
_entity_poly.type
_entity_poly.pdbx_seq_one_letter_code
_entity_poly.pdbx_strand_id
1 'polypeptide(L)'
;ESADIDRTTELLLSLLTRVCGRGLDGEAEVMRHPLVKRQDVRLIGSYRALLMAPITRSAAAVGMSASEAGLLLPSLEKVVATLNEPVATHAAARALGTLCGFLAETLACLPAALDLLLTALAKAFAGVEADYDTGGEALLQVVEAGARVYTAVQDRAVAARYMQSFLEPVVLMLSSRCAAPAPGVADAEMVALSLRMVAQFVRFLDCAPGADGVPHFAGTLSLLWPHLRAASVAFTHHEGAVSAVCEVYAKMLLVLKAAAAADLQPVLEDVLRLYDAHGYPATMRTLSTALEVFGKHAETHASFAAVLHRVAQHLRVTGMADKPDLAKEFFRCMQQAVLFCPPALLEVDNDALEASFDVLLATVSPAPPEREAARGALQYLRTLLSHSRKAHQARVLGAIAPRGAAIAAQCVTALAGRAPQLLHPNFIEGLWDLLGRFTEKDVQAGLPADRGAQAWVAAALQEPAVASLLAAPRELELLHALLFRVVGAGAPKKVQFKQVMVEFAKLFASQSHREDWMDAFLSGNGLPLLGSVS
;
A
#
# COMPACT_ATOMS: atom_id res chain seq x y z
N GLU A 1 6.07 -47.02 -13.29
CA GLU A 1 5.59 -45.84 -12.54
C GLU A 1 6.36 -45.62 -11.23
N SER A 2 6.15 -46.35 -10.13
CA SER A 2 6.90 -46.12 -8.88
C SER A 2 8.43 -46.24 -9.05
N ALA A 3 8.91 -47.28 -9.75
CA ALA A 3 10.34 -47.49 -9.98
C ALA A 3 10.99 -46.44 -10.93
N ASP A 4 10.21 -45.82 -11.82
CA ASP A 4 10.71 -44.79 -12.75
C ASP A 4 10.85 -43.42 -12.06
N ILE A 5 9.96 -43.14 -11.10
CA ILE A 5 10.03 -41.95 -10.24
C ILE A 5 11.27 -42.03 -9.35
N ASP A 6 11.60 -43.22 -8.84
CA ASP A 6 12.79 -43.45 -8.01
C ASP A 6 14.08 -43.22 -8.80
N ARG A 7 14.20 -43.79 -10.01
CA ARG A 7 15.38 -43.58 -10.88
C ARG A 7 15.58 -42.12 -11.30
N THR A 8 14.49 -41.41 -11.61
CA THR A 8 14.56 -39.98 -11.96
C THR A 8 15.03 -39.14 -10.77
N THR A 9 14.53 -39.46 -9.57
CA THR A 9 14.94 -38.79 -8.33
C THR A 9 16.41 -39.04 -8.02
N GLU A 10 16.90 -40.27 -8.17
CA GLU A 10 18.31 -40.61 -8.00
C GLU A 10 19.23 -39.87 -8.99
N LEU A 11 18.84 -39.79 -10.26
CA LEU A 11 19.58 -39.03 -11.27
C LEU A 11 19.65 -37.54 -10.95
N LEU A 12 18.54 -36.96 -10.48
CA LEU A 12 18.50 -35.56 -10.06
C LEU A 12 19.33 -35.29 -8.80
N LEU A 13 19.32 -36.21 -7.84
CA LEU A 13 20.18 -36.11 -6.64
C LEU A 13 21.66 -36.24 -7.01
N SER A 14 22.00 -37.15 -7.91
CA SER A 14 23.37 -37.30 -8.44
C SER A 14 23.82 -36.03 -9.17
N LEU A 15 22.96 -35.43 -9.99
CA LEU A 15 23.22 -34.16 -10.65
C LEU A 15 23.44 -33.03 -9.62
N LEU A 16 22.55 -32.88 -8.64
CA LEU A 16 22.72 -31.87 -7.57
C LEU A 16 23.98 -32.09 -6.75
N THR A 17 24.35 -33.35 -6.48
CA THR A 17 25.60 -33.70 -5.79
C THR A 17 26.81 -33.25 -6.60
N ARG A 18 26.82 -33.47 -7.92
CA ARG A 18 27.88 -33.00 -8.82
C ARG A 18 27.93 -31.48 -8.90
N VAL A 19 26.77 -30.83 -8.97
CA VAL A 19 26.66 -29.37 -8.98
C VAL A 19 27.18 -28.77 -7.67
N CYS A 20 26.86 -29.36 -6.52
CA CYS A 20 27.27 -28.81 -5.22
C CYS A 20 28.66 -29.29 -4.76
N GLY A 21 29.19 -30.35 -5.36
CA GLY A 21 30.48 -30.93 -5.04
C GLY A 21 31.67 -30.12 -5.57
N ARG A 22 32.86 -30.41 -5.04
CA ARG A 22 34.13 -30.00 -5.65
C ARG A 22 34.27 -30.84 -6.92
N GLY A 23 34.25 -30.19 -8.08
CA GLY A 23 34.16 -30.85 -9.39
C GLY A 23 35.18 -31.98 -9.60
N LEU A 24 34.86 -32.89 -10.50
CA LEU A 24 35.80 -33.92 -10.95
C LEU A 24 37.09 -33.24 -11.46
N ASP A 25 38.25 -33.77 -11.09
CA ASP A 25 39.56 -33.25 -11.49
C ASP A 25 39.64 -33.22 -13.03
N GLY A 26 39.38 -32.04 -13.62
CA GLY A 26 39.28 -31.83 -15.07
C GLY A 26 38.16 -30.87 -15.51
N GLU A 27 37.07 -30.75 -14.75
CA GLU A 27 35.92 -29.87 -15.09
C GLU A 27 36.00 -28.49 -14.40
N ALA A 28 37.02 -28.28 -13.56
CA ALA A 28 37.14 -27.12 -12.69
C ALA A 28 37.15 -25.78 -13.44
N GLU A 29 37.62 -25.75 -14.70
CA GLU A 29 37.69 -24.53 -15.50
C GLU A 29 36.33 -24.13 -16.09
N VAL A 30 35.57 -25.09 -16.62
CA VAL A 30 34.21 -24.87 -17.14
C VAL A 30 33.26 -24.48 -16.01
N MET A 31 33.37 -25.13 -14.85
CA MET A 31 32.53 -24.85 -13.68
C MET A 31 32.79 -23.46 -13.05
N ARG A 32 33.90 -22.80 -13.41
CA ARG A 32 34.18 -21.40 -13.00
C ARG A 32 33.46 -20.37 -13.87
N HIS A 33 32.93 -20.77 -15.03
CA HIS A 33 32.30 -19.84 -15.95
C HIS A 33 31.03 -19.19 -15.33
N PRO A 34 30.87 -17.86 -15.35
CA PRO A 34 29.74 -17.17 -14.68
C PRO A 34 28.36 -17.64 -15.13
N LEU A 35 28.20 -17.98 -16.42
CA LEU A 35 26.94 -18.54 -16.93
C LEU A 35 26.64 -19.94 -16.37
N VAL A 36 27.66 -20.76 -16.12
CA VAL A 36 27.49 -22.09 -15.51
C VAL A 36 27.05 -21.91 -14.06
N LYS A 37 27.76 -21.07 -13.29
CA LYS A 37 27.35 -20.71 -11.92
C LYS A 37 25.90 -20.21 -11.85
N ARG A 38 25.48 -19.36 -12.81
CA ARG A 38 24.11 -18.87 -12.92
C ARG A 38 23.09 -19.99 -13.14
N GLN A 39 23.40 -20.98 -13.99
CA GLN A 39 22.50 -22.12 -14.22
C GLN A 39 22.48 -23.06 -13.02
N ASP A 40 23.63 -23.27 -12.37
CA ASP A 40 23.73 -24.10 -11.16
C ASP A 40 22.83 -23.58 -10.04
N VAL A 41 22.89 -22.29 -9.73
CA VAL A 41 22.03 -21.72 -8.67
C VAL A 41 20.54 -21.74 -9.05
N ARG A 42 20.20 -21.59 -10.34
CA ARG A 42 18.83 -21.77 -10.82
C ARG A 42 18.34 -23.20 -10.59
N LEU A 43 19.18 -24.17 -10.95
CA LEU A 43 18.89 -25.58 -10.74
C LEU A 43 18.65 -25.86 -9.24
N ILE A 44 19.55 -25.40 -8.37
CA ILE A 44 19.41 -25.54 -6.92
C ILE A 44 18.07 -24.97 -6.43
N GLY A 45 17.71 -23.74 -6.83
CA GLY A 45 16.45 -23.12 -6.44
C GLY A 45 15.21 -23.89 -6.94
N SER A 46 15.27 -24.42 -8.17
CA SER A 46 14.18 -25.20 -8.77
C SER A 46 13.94 -26.55 -8.07
N TYR A 47 14.99 -27.21 -7.59
CA TYR A 47 14.92 -28.55 -6.99
C TYR A 47 14.87 -28.57 -5.45
N ARG A 48 14.41 -27.48 -4.82
CA ARG A 48 14.26 -27.38 -3.35
C ARG A 48 13.50 -28.54 -2.68
N ALA A 49 12.52 -29.13 -3.36
CA ALA A 49 11.74 -30.26 -2.84
C ALA A 49 12.61 -31.53 -2.67
N LEU A 50 13.59 -31.74 -3.55
CA LEU A 50 14.54 -32.85 -3.44
C LEU A 50 15.50 -32.65 -2.28
N LEU A 51 15.85 -31.40 -1.98
CA LEU A 51 16.68 -31.06 -0.81
C LEU A 51 15.95 -31.33 0.53
N MET A 52 14.61 -31.31 0.54
CA MET A 52 13.80 -31.66 1.72
C MET A 52 13.60 -33.15 1.92
N ALA A 53 13.64 -33.95 0.86
CA ALA A 53 13.27 -35.36 0.93
C ALA A 53 14.07 -36.19 1.95
N PRO A 54 15.37 -35.94 2.21
CA PRO A 54 16.11 -36.62 3.28
C PRO A 54 15.68 -36.15 4.68
N ILE A 55 15.30 -34.89 4.80
CA ILE A 55 15.01 -34.21 6.06
C ILE A 55 13.64 -34.64 6.59
N THR A 56 12.63 -34.71 5.72
CA THR A 56 11.28 -35.16 6.09
C THR A 56 11.22 -36.63 6.49
N ARG A 57 12.17 -37.46 6.01
CA ARG A 57 12.28 -38.87 6.41
C ARG A 57 12.94 -39.06 7.78
N SER A 58 13.77 -38.11 8.21
CA SER A 58 14.38 -38.12 9.55
C SER A 58 13.46 -37.37 10.52
N ALA A 59 12.45 -38.07 11.05
CA ALA A 59 11.30 -37.50 11.75
C ALA A 59 11.56 -36.81 13.12
N ALA A 60 12.77 -36.28 13.39
CA ALA A 60 13.07 -35.55 14.62
C ALA A 60 13.93 -34.30 14.32
N ALA A 61 13.26 -33.17 14.11
CA ALA A 61 13.90 -31.88 13.76
C ALA A 61 14.72 -31.23 14.90
N VAL A 62 14.79 -31.84 16.09
CA VAL A 62 15.54 -31.30 17.22
C VAL A 62 16.91 -31.96 17.28
N GLY A 63 17.92 -31.27 16.75
CA GLY A 63 19.33 -31.71 16.81
C GLY A 63 19.88 -32.32 15.52
N MET A 64 19.35 -31.95 14.35
CA MET A 64 19.91 -32.37 13.05
C MET A 64 21.41 -32.08 12.98
N SER A 65 22.20 -33.13 12.76
CA SER A 65 23.64 -33.04 12.52
C SER A 65 23.94 -32.51 11.11
N ALA A 66 25.13 -31.95 10.92
CA ALA A 66 25.60 -31.48 9.61
C ALA A 66 25.60 -32.61 8.54
N SER A 67 25.76 -33.87 8.96
CA SER A 67 25.67 -35.04 8.08
C SER A 67 24.24 -35.30 7.59
N GLU A 68 23.22 -34.96 8.38
CA GLU A 68 21.80 -35.15 8.04
C GLU A 68 21.25 -34.01 7.17
N ALA A 69 21.89 -32.84 7.20
CA ALA A 69 21.59 -31.76 6.27
C ALA A 69 21.94 -32.11 4.81
N GLY A 70 22.76 -33.15 4.58
CA GLY A 70 23.05 -33.70 3.26
C GLY A 70 23.50 -32.65 2.24
N LEU A 71 22.78 -32.52 1.13
CA LEU A 71 23.07 -31.57 0.05
C LEU A 71 22.65 -30.12 0.36
N LEU A 72 21.92 -29.87 1.44
CA LEU A 72 21.37 -28.54 1.73
C LEU A 72 22.47 -27.52 2.03
N LEU A 73 23.40 -27.83 2.93
CA LEU A 73 24.49 -26.92 3.30
C LEU A 73 25.42 -26.63 2.11
N PRO A 74 25.93 -27.64 1.36
CA PRO A 74 26.71 -27.38 0.14
C PRO A 74 25.96 -26.57 -0.92
N SER A 75 24.66 -26.81 -1.08
CA SER A 75 23.82 -26.03 -2.00
C SER A 75 23.75 -24.57 -1.58
N LEU A 76 23.53 -24.31 -0.28
CA LEU A 76 23.47 -22.97 0.29
C LEU A 76 24.82 -22.27 0.18
N GLU A 77 25.92 -22.93 0.51
CA GLU A 77 27.30 -22.43 0.34
C GLU A 77 27.55 -21.97 -1.09
N LYS A 78 27.18 -22.81 -2.07
CA LYS A 78 27.35 -22.48 -3.50
C LYS A 78 26.50 -21.27 -3.90
N VAL A 79 25.25 -21.21 -3.45
CA VAL A 79 24.37 -20.05 -3.70
C VAL A 79 24.98 -18.77 -3.10
N VAL A 80 25.42 -18.80 -1.84
CA VAL A 80 26.02 -17.66 -1.13
C VAL A 80 27.38 -17.25 -1.74
N ALA A 81 28.17 -18.20 -2.23
CA ALA A 81 29.41 -17.90 -2.95
C ALA A 81 29.13 -17.18 -4.29
N THR A 82 28.03 -17.54 -4.96
CA THR A 82 27.65 -16.99 -6.27
C THR A 82 27.02 -15.60 -6.19
N LEU A 83 26.64 -15.12 -5.01
CA LEU A 83 26.09 -13.76 -4.83
C LEU A 83 27.04 -12.65 -5.28
N ASN A 84 28.36 -12.88 -5.20
CA ASN A 84 29.38 -11.91 -5.58
C ASN A 84 29.67 -11.87 -7.10
N GLU A 85 28.99 -12.70 -7.89
CA GLU A 85 29.22 -12.81 -9.33
C GLU A 85 28.19 -11.97 -10.08
N PRO A 86 28.54 -10.80 -10.67
CA PRO A 86 27.57 -9.83 -11.20
C PRO A 86 26.55 -10.45 -12.18
N VAL A 87 27.01 -11.38 -13.02
CA VAL A 87 26.18 -12.07 -14.04
C VAL A 87 25.18 -13.07 -13.42
N ALA A 88 25.45 -13.54 -12.20
CA ALA A 88 24.69 -14.57 -11.51
C ALA A 88 24.00 -14.10 -10.21
N THR A 89 24.30 -12.90 -9.70
CA THR A 89 23.79 -12.37 -8.42
C THR A 89 22.27 -12.45 -8.30
N HIS A 90 21.50 -12.00 -9.29
CA HIS A 90 20.03 -12.11 -9.25
C HIS A 90 19.52 -13.57 -9.23
N ALA A 91 20.21 -14.47 -9.94
CA ALA A 91 19.82 -15.88 -9.95
C ALA A 91 20.13 -16.53 -8.59
N ALA A 92 21.26 -16.20 -7.99
CA ALA A 92 21.64 -16.64 -6.65
C ALA A 92 20.70 -16.09 -5.57
N ALA A 93 20.37 -14.79 -5.60
CA ALA A 93 19.44 -14.18 -4.66
C ALA A 93 18.03 -14.79 -4.75
N ARG A 94 17.54 -15.04 -5.97
CA ARG A 94 16.26 -15.74 -6.17
C ARG A 94 16.29 -17.18 -5.67
N ALA A 95 17.38 -17.91 -5.93
CA ALA A 95 17.56 -19.26 -5.43
C ALA A 95 17.59 -19.28 -3.90
N LEU A 96 18.31 -18.34 -3.28
CA LEU A 96 18.35 -18.16 -1.84
C LEU A 96 16.98 -17.89 -1.25
N GLY A 97 16.22 -16.93 -1.80
CA GLY A 97 14.85 -16.64 -1.36
C GLY A 97 13.91 -17.83 -1.49
N THR A 98 14.08 -18.63 -2.55
CA THR A 98 13.31 -19.85 -2.79
C THR A 98 13.64 -20.95 -1.77
N LEU A 99 14.92 -21.15 -1.45
CA LEU A 99 15.37 -22.08 -0.42
C LEU A 99 14.89 -21.64 0.95
N CYS A 100 15.18 -20.40 1.36
CA CYS A 100 14.77 -19.86 2.65
C CYS A 100 13.26 -19.84 2.84
N GLY A 101 12.49 -19.51 1.81
CA GLY A 101 11.03 -19.52 1.90
C GLY A 101 10.41 -20.90 2.04
N PHE A 102 11.07 -21.96 1.56
CA PHE A 102 10.58 -23.33 1.63
C PHE A 102 11.16 -24.12 2.80
N LEU A 103 12.34 -23.74 3.28
CA LEU A 103 13.15 -24.47 4.26
C LEU A 103 13.37 -23.68 5.55
N ALA A 104 12.59 -22.61 5.80
CA ALA A 104 12.85 -21.66 6.90
C ALA A 104 13.06 -22.35 8.26
N GLU A 105 12.14 -23.23 8.65
CA GLU A 105 12.19 -23.97 9.91
C GLU A 105 13.43 -24.86 10.02
N THR A 106 13.74 -25.60 8.96
CA THR A 106 14.91 -26.46 8.91
C THR A 106 16.21 -25.66 8.99
N LEU A 107 16.31 -24.56 8.23
CA LEU A 107 17.49 -23.69 8.23
C LEU A 107 17.67 -22.98 9.58
N ALA A 108 16.58 -22.63 10.25
CA ALA A 108 16.61 -22.00 11.57
C ALA A 108 17.17 -22.93 12.67
N CYS A 109 17.07 -24.25 12.49
CA CYS A 109 17.64 -25.24 13.39
C CYS A 109 19.12 -25.57 13.11
N LEU A 110 19.71 -25.05 12.02
CA LEU A 110 21.07 -25.37 11.59
C LEU A 110 22.01 -24.17 11.79
N PRO A 111 22.88 -24.15 12.82
CA PRO A 111 23.78 -23.02 13.08
C PRO A 111 24.65 -22.64 11.87
N ALA A 112 25.19 -23.63 11.16
CA ALA A 112 25.99 -23.39 9.95
C ALA A 112 25.19 -22.71 8.83
N ALA A 113 23.91 -23.02 8.68
CA ALA A 113 23.06 -22.35 7.71
C ALA A 113 22.81 -20.88 8.09
N LEU A 114 22.60 -20.61 9.39
CA LEU A 114 22.46 -19.25 9.89
C LEU A 114 23.73 -18.43 9.66
N ASP A 115 24.91 -18.99 9.91
CA ASP A 115 26.20 -18.33 9.64
C ASP A 115 26.39 -18.03 8.14
N LEU A 116 25.96 -18.94 7.25
CA LEU A 116 25.98 -18.71 5.81
C LEU A 116 25.01 -17.60 5.39
N LEU A 117 23.83 -17.51 6.02
CA LEU A 117 22.88 -16.42 5.75
C LEU A 117 23.39 -15.08 6.25
N LEU A 118 24.02 -15.03 7.43
CA LEU A 118 24.70 -13.83 7.92
C LEU A 118 25.85 -13.43 6.99
N THR A 119 26.60 -14.40 6.48
CA THR A 119 27.64 -14.16 5.47
C THR A 119 27.03 -13.62 4.17
N ALA A 120 25.90 -14.15 3.73
CA ALA A 120 25.19 -13.67 2.55
C ALA A 120 24.72 -12.22 2.73
N LEU A 121 24.16 -11.89 3.90
CA LEU A 121 23.75 -10.53 4.24
C LEU A 121 24.95 -9.58 4.26
N ALA A 122 26.04 -9.96 4.94
CA ALA A 122 27.26 -9.14 5.01
C ALA A 122 27.86 -8.89 3.62
N LYS A 123 27.91 -9.91 2.76
CA LYS A 123 28.34 -9.75 1.36
C LYS A 123 27.42 -8.84 0.58
N ALA A 124 26.11 -8.99 0.77
CA ALA A 124 25.13 -8.17 0.09
C ALA A 124 25.28 -6.70 0.51
N PHE A 125 25.51 -6.40 1.80
CA PHE A 125 25.84 -5.06 2.30
C PHE A 125 27.14 -4.51 1.71
N ALA A 126 28.21 -5.31 1.65
CA ALA A 126 29.48 -4.88 1.06
C ALA A 126 29.37 -4.59 -0.45
N GLY A 127 28.51 -5.33 -1.16
CA GLY A 127 28.25 -5.12 -2.60
C GLY A 127 27.52 -3.81 -2.89
N VAL A 128 26.73 -3.28 -1.96
CA VAL A 128 25.97 -2.02 -2.15
C VAL A 128 26.88 -0.84 -2.41
N GLU A 129 28.03 -0.78 -1.74
CA GLU A 129 28.99 0.32 -1.93
C GLU A 129 29.70 0.26 -3.29
N ALA A 130 29.73 -0.92 -3.92
CA ALA A 130 30.47 -1.15 -5.17
C ALA A 130 29.60 -0.99 -6.44
N ASP A 131 28.32 -1.38 -6.40
CA ASP A 131 27.44 -1.37 -7.58
C ASP A 131 25.97 -1.16 -7.18
N TYR A 132 25.57 0.10 -7.03
CA TYR A 132 24.23 0.51 -6.62
C TYR A 132 23.16 0.16 -7.67
N ASP A 133 23.46 0.36 -8.95
CA ASP A 133 22.47 0.33 -10.04
C ASP A 133 21.99 -1.09 -10.38
N THR A 134 22.87 -2.10 -10.29
CA THR A 134 22.51 -3.47 -10.69
C THR A 134 22.19 -4.38 -9.49
N GLY A 135 22.70 -4.06 -8.30
CA GLY A 135 22.62 -4.93 -7.12
C GLY A 135 21.36 -4.79 -6.25
N GLY A 136 20.64 -3.67 -6.34
CA GLY A 136 19.60 -3.31 -5.35
C GLY A 136 18.46 -4.31 -5.19
N GLU A 137 17.92 -4.88 -6.29
CA GLU A 137 16.83 -5.86 -6.19
C GLU A 137 17.30 -7.21 -5.61
N ALA A 138 18.49 -7.66 -6.01
CA ALA A 138 19.05 -8.91 -5.52
C ALA A 138 19.33 -8.81 -4.01
N LEU A 139 19.83 -7.67 -3.55
CA LEU A 139 20.02 -7.35 -2.15
C LEU A 139 18.72 -7.48 -1.35
N LEU A 140 17.63 -6.85 -1.81
CA LEU A 140 16.33 -6.95 -1.13
C LEU A 140 15.80 -8.39 -1.06
N GLN A 141 16.08 -9.21 -2.08
CA GLN A 141 15.75 -10.65 -2.06
C GLN A 141 16.58 -11.43 -1.03
N VAL A 142 17.87 -11.13 -0.88
CA VAL A 142 18.73 -11.74 0.15
C VAL A 142 18.23 -11.35 1.55
N VAL A 143 17.87 -10.08 1.76
CA VAL A 143 17.32 -9.60 3.03
C VAL A 143 16.00 -10.28 3.37
N GLU A 144 15.10 -10.40 2.40
CA GLU A 144 13.86 -11.16 2.55
C GLU A 144 14.12 -12.63 2.91
N ALA A 145 15.08 -13.27 2.24
CA ALA A 145 15.44 -14.65 2.51
C ALA A 145 15.89 -14.83 3.96
N GLY A 146 16.78 -13.94 4.43
CA GLY A 146 17.25 -13.91 5.82
C GLY A 146 16.11 -13.68 6.82
N ALA A 147 15.22 -12.72 6.54
CA ALA A 147 14.09 -12.40 7.40
C ALA A 147 13.11 -13.57 7.57
N ARG A 148 12.86 -14.34 6.50
CA ARG A 148 12.01 -15.54 6.57
C ARG A 148 12.60 -16.63 7.45
N VAL A 149 13.91 -16.88 7.36
CA VAL A 149 14.57 -17.85 8.25
C VAL A 149 14.59 -17.33 9.68
N TYR A 150 14.87 -16.04 9.86
CA TYR A 150 14.83 -15.38 11.17
C TYR A 150 13.50 -15.64 11.90
N THR A 151 12.36 -15.49 11.23
CA THR A 151 11.05 -15.72 11.87
C THR A 151 10.80 -17.15 12.33
N ALA A 152 11.57 -18.11 11.82
CA ALA A 152 11.51 -19.51 12.23
C ALA A 152 12.50 -19.87 13.36
N VAL A 153 13.39 -18.94 13.77
CA VAL A 153 14.35 -19.15 14.86
C VAL A 153 13.63 -19.14 16.20
N GLN A 154 13.63 -20.29 16.89
CA GLN A 154 12.98 -20.44 18.19
C GLN A 154 13.85 -19.99 19.37
N ASP A 155 15.18 -20.14 19.26
CA ASP A 155 16.12 -19.69 20.28
C ASP A 155 16.26 -18.16 20.26
N ARG A 156 15.80 -17.52 21.33
CA ARG A 156 15.82 -16.06 21.48
C ARG A 156 17.22 -15.46 21.45
N ALA A 157 18.22 -16.15 21.99
CA ALA A 157 19.60 -15.65 21.99
C ALA A 157 20.18 -15.68 20.57
N VAL A 158 19.89 -16.74 19.82
CA VAL A 158 20.29 -16.87 18.41
C VAL A 158 19.57 -15.84 17.55
N ALA A 159 18.26 -15.66 17.74
CA ALA A 159 17.48 -14.64 17.04
C ALA A 159 18.02 -13.23 17.35
N ALA A 160 18.25 -12.88 18.62
CA ALA A 160 18.80 -11.59 19.00
C ALA A 160 20.15 -11.31 18.31
N ARG A 161 21.06 -12.29 18.30
CA ARG A 161 22.35 -12.19 17.60
C ARG A 161 22.16 -12.00 16.10
N TYR A 162 21.26 -12.76 15.47
CA TYR A 162 21.00 -12.65 14.03
C TYR A 162 20.47 -11.26 13.65
N MET A 163 19.48 -10.76 14.39
CA MET A 163 18.94 -9.42 14.21
C MET A 163 20.02 -8.35 14.41
N GLN A 164 20.82 -8.48 15.46
CA GLN A 164 21.92 -7.53 15.73
C GLN A 164 22.92 -7.50 14.57
N SER A 165 23.38 -8.67 14.11
CA SER A 165 24.30 -8.76 12.96
C SER A 165 23.72 -8.18 11.67
N PHE A 166 22.39 -8.22 11.50
CA PHE A 166 21.72 -7.58 10.38
C PHE A 166 21.63 -6.04 10.54
N LEU A 167 21.24 -5.56 11.71
CA LEU A 167 20.97 -4.14 11.95
C LEU A 167 22.25 -3.33 12.18
N GLU A 168 23.29 -3.90 12.75
CA GLU A 168 24.53 -3.19 13.09
C GLU A 168 25.19 -2.52 11.86
N PRO A 169 25.40 -3.20 10.72
CA PRO A 169 25.91 -2.55 9.51
C PRO A 169 25.05 -1.38 9.04
N VAL A 170 23.72 -1.53 9.11
CA VAL A 170 22.77 -0.46 8.73
C VAL A 170 22.91 0.73 9.66
N VAL A 171 22.92 0.49 10.97
CA VAL A 171 23.03 1.54 11.99
C VAL A 171 24.34 2.31 11.86
N LEU A 172 25.45 1.62 11.64
CA LEU A 172 26.76 2.25 11.41
C LEU A 172 26.74 3.11 10.14
N MET A 173 26.17 2.60 9.04
CA MET A 173 26.04 3.34 7.79
C MET A 173 25.15 4.58 7.98
N LEU A 174 23.96 4.44 8.57
CA LEU A 174 23.06 5.57 8.83
C LEU A 174 23.75 6.64 9.68
N SER A 175 24.43 6.22 10.75
CA SER A 175 25.11 7.15 11.66
C SER A 175 26.23 7.92 10.96
N SER A 176 27.06 7.23 10.18
CA SER A 176 28.18 7.86 9.46
C SER A 176 27.69 8.85 8.39
N ARG A 177 26.65 8.49 7.63
CA ARG A 177 26.11 9.33 6.55
C ARG A 177 25.28 10.50 7.08
N CYS A 178 24.51 10.31 8.15
CA CYS A 178 23.75 11.40 8.77
C CYS A 178 24.66 12.43 9.47
N ALA A 179 25.85 12.02 9.90
CA ALA A 179 26.83 12.92 10.51
C ALA A 179 27.69 13.69 9.49
N ALA A 180 27.55 13.41 8.19
CA ALA A 180 28.27 14.14 7.16
C ALA A 180 27.81 15.62 7.12
N PRO A 181 28.73 16.59 7.05
CA PRO A 181 28.39 18.02 7.12
C PRO A 181 27.59 18.53 5.92
N ALA A 182 27.63 17.82 4.79
CA ALA A 182 26.89 18.13 3.58
C ALA A 182 26.56 16.83 2.83
N PRO A 183 25.53 16.08 3.24
CA PRO A 183 25.18 14.82 2.60
C PRO A 183 24.78 15.06 1.14
N GLY A 184 25.38 14.31 0.22
CA GLY A 184 25.10 14.40 -1.21
C GLY A 184 23.96 13.48 -1.66
N VAL A 185 23.66 13.50 -2.95
CA VAL A 185 22.66 12.62 -3.58
C VAL A 185 23.03 11.14 -3.41
N ALA A 186 24.30 10.79 -3.59
CA ALA A 186 24.78 9.42 -3.41
C ALA A 186 24.60 8.93 -1.96
N ASP A 187 24.83 9.80 -0.97
CA ASP A 187 24.57 9.47 0.44
C ASP A 187 23.08 9.20 0.67
N ALA A 188 22.20 10.02 0.08
CA ALA A 188 20.76 9.87 0.18
C ALA A 188 20.26 8.56 -0.47
N GLU A 189 20.80 8.20 -1.63
CA GLU A 189 20.49 6.95 -2.34
C GLU A 189 20.90 5.71 -1.55
N MET A 190 22.12 5.73 -0.98
CA MET A 190 22.61 4.67 -0.11
C MET A 190 21.75 4.52 1.15
N VAL A 191 21.44 5.64 1.82
CA VAL A 191 20.54 5.66 2.98
C VAL A 191 19.17 5.12 2.60
N ALA A 192 18.59 5.55 1.47
CA ALA A 192 17.31 5.06 0.99
C ALA A 192 17.32 3.55 0.73
N LEU A 193 18.39 3.00 0.17
CA LEU A 193 18.52 1.57 -0.08
C LEU A 193 18.64 0.77 1.22
N SER A 194 19.50 1.19 2.16
CA SER A 194 19.63 0.48 3.43
C SER A 194 18.37 0.55 4.29
N LEU A 195 17.65 1.67 4.26
CA LEU A 195 16.33 1.77 4.89
C LEU A 195 15.30 0.87 4.23
N ARG A 196 15.32 0.74 2.89
CA ARG A 196 14.49 -0.25 2.17
C ARG A 196 14.83 -1.69 2.58
N MET A 197 16.09 -2.01 2.83
CA MET A 197 16.48 -3.30 3.40
C MET A 197 15.86 -3.52 4.79
N VAL A 198 15.94 -2.52 5.67
CA VAL A 198 15.31 -2.61 7.00
C VAL A 198 13.80 -2.78 6.87
N ALA A 199 13.13 -1.98 6.04
CA ALA A 199 11.69 -2.11 5.80
C ALA A 199 11.33 -3.51 5.27
N GLN A 200 12.13 -4.04 4.34
CA GLN A 200 11.95 -5.38 3.79
C GLN A 200 12.13 -6.47 4.86
N PHE A 201 13.13 -6.33 5.72
CA PHE A 201 13.36 -7.26 6.83
C PHE A 201 12.20 -7.21 7.83
N VAL A 202 11.83 -6.01 8.29
CA VAL A 202 10.74 -5.78 9.25
C VAL A 202 9.41 -6.29 8.71
N ARG A 203 9.14 -6.17 7.41
CA ARG A 203 7.90 -6.67 6.78
C ARG A 203 7.61 -8.14 7.08
N PHE A 204 8.64 -8.97 7.24
CA PHE A 204 8.49 -10.39 7.50
C PHE A 204 8.43 -10.75 8.98
N LEU A 205 8.64 -9.79 9.89
CA LEU A 205 8.58 -9.99 11.34
C LEU A 205 7.14 -10.11 11.85
N ASP A 206 6.40 -11.10 11.36
CA ASP A 206 5.09 -11.48 11.89
C ASP A 206 5.28 -12.67 12.84
N CYS A 207 5.99 -12.44 13.95
CA CYS A 207 6.18 -13.47 14.96
C CYS A 207 5.05 -13.41 15.99
N ALA A 208 4.64 -14.58 16.48
CA ALA A 208 3.76 -14.65 17.64
C ALA A 208 4.38 -13.84 18.81
N PRO A 209 3.59 -13.04 19.53
CA PRO A 209 4.08 -12.29 20.67
C PRO A 209 4.66 -13.24 21.72
N GLY A 210 5.63 -12.75 22.50
CA GLY A 210 6.16 -13.48 23.65
C GLY A 210 5.10 -13.74 24.73
N ALA A 211 5.50 -14.46 25.78
CA ALA A 211 4.64 -14.73 26.95
C ALA A 211 4.13 -13.44 27.64
N ASP A 212 4.85 -12.34 27.47
CA ASP A 212 4.55 -10.99 27.94
C ASP A 212 3.71 -10.16 26.96
N GLY A 213 3.32 -10.74 25.81
CA GLY A 213 2.60 -10.02 24.75
C GLY A 213 3.50 -9.13 23.89
N VAL A 214 4.80 -9.03 24.20
CA VAL A 214 5.75 -8.17 23.47
C VAL A 214 6.55 -9.02 22.48
N PRO A 215 6.74 -8.57 21.23
CA PRO A 215 7.62 -9.27 20.31
C PRO A 215 9.06 -9.27 20.82
N HIS A 216 9.74 -10.42 20.77
CA HIS A 216 11.11 -10.57 21.28
C HIS A 216 12.15 -9.68 20.57
N PHE A 217 11.85 -9.21 19.36
CA PHE A 217 12.67 -8.27 18.59
C PHE A 217 12.41 -6.80 18.91
N ALA A 218 11.41 -6.47 19.74
CA ALA A 218 10.98 -5.10 19.97
C ALA A 218 12.12 -4.22 20.47
N GLY A 219 12.87 -4.70 21.48
CA GLY A 219 14.01 -3.97 22.03
C GLY A 219 15.10 -3.67 21.00
N THR A 220 15.39 -4.61 20.10
CA THR A 220 16.39 -4.41 19.05
C THR A 220 15.90 -3.43 17.98
N LEU A 221 14.63 -3.51 17.58
CA LEU A 221 14.04 -2.56 16.64
C LEU A 221 13.95 -1.14 17.21
N SER A 222 13.71 -0.99 18.52
CA SER A 222 13.69 0.32 19.18
C SER A 222 15.01 1.08 19.04
N LEU A 223 16.14 0.40 18.82
CA LEU A 223 17.43 1.04 18.55
C LEU A 223 17.44 1.83 17.24
N LEU A 224 16.52 1.54 16.29
CA LEU A 224 16.47 2.24 15.01
C LEU A 224 15.85 3.64 15.11
N TRP A 225 14.99 3.90 16.10
CA TRP A 225 14.24 5.17 16.15
C TRP A 225 15.15 6.40 16.07
N PRO A 226 16.21 6.54 16.89
CA PRO A 226 17.08 7.73 16.83
C PRO A 226 17.74 7.91 15.46
N HIS A 227 18.13 6.82 14.79
CA HIS A 227 18.77 6.86 13.47
C HIS A 227 17.79 7.26 12.37
N LEU A 228 16.52 6.83 12.47
CA LEU A 228 15.47 7.27 11.56
C LEU A 228 15.17 8.76 11.70
N ARG A 229 15.17 9.29 12.94
CA ARG A 229 15.01 10.75 13.17
C ARG A 229 16.19 11.53 12.61
N ALA A 230 17.42 11.05 12.85
CA ALA A 230 18.61 11.68 12.29
C ALA A 230 18.57 11.69 10.75
N ALA A 231 18.18 10.58 10.12
CA ALA A 231 18.05 10.48 8.67
C ALA A 231 16.96 11.39 8.11
N SER A 232 15.81 11.51 8.79
CA SER A 232 14.72 12.38 8.34
C SER A 232 15.08 13.87 8.40
N VAL A 233 15.99 14.27 9.31
CA VAL A 233 16.53 15.63 9.34
C VAL A 233 17.59 15.80 8.25
N ALA A 234 18.60 14.94 8.22
CA ALA A 234 19.76 15.07 7.32
C ALA A 234 19.38 15.02 5.84
N PHE A 235 18.37 14.21 5.48
CA PHE A 235 17.97 13.97 4.10
C PHE A 235 16.58 14.53 3.78
N THR A 236 16.12 15.56 4.50
CA THR A 236 14.75 16.10 4.35
C THR A 236 14.43 16.54 2.91
N HIS A 237 15.43 16.91 2.10
CA HIS A 237 15.27 17.38 0.72
C HIS A 237 15.31 16.24 -0.33
N HIS A 238 15.57 14.99 0.09
CA HIS A 238 15.70 13.84 -0.79
C HIS A 238 14.49 12.92 -0.67
N GLU A 239 13.57 12.99 -1.63
CA GLU A 239 12.30 12.23 -1.61
C GLU A 239 12.52 10.72 -1.42
N GLY A 240 13.51 10.12 -2.09
CA GLY A 240 13.80 8.69 -1.98
C GLY A 240 14.18 8.27 -0.56
N ALA A 241 15.01 9.06 0.13
CA ALA A 241 15.41 8.81 1.50
C ALA A 241 14.25 9.02 2.48
N VAL A 242 13.50 10.12 2.32
CA VAL A 242 12.30 10.39 3.14
C VAL A 242 11.26 9.29 2.97
N SER A 243 11.01 8.84 1.74
CA SER A 243 10.09 7.74 1.45
C SER A 243 10.52 6.45 2.16
N ALA A 244 11.83 6.14 2.17
CA ALA A 244 12.36 4.97 2.85
C ALA A 244 12.27 5.10 4.39
N VAL A 245 12.52 6.27 4.97
CA VAL A 245 12.30 6.52 6.41
C VAL A 245 10.83 6.29 6.78
N CYS A 246 9.91 6.90 6.02
CA CYS A 246 8.47 6.75 6.19
C CYS A 246 8.02 5.29 6.07
N GLU A 247 8.62 4.52 5.15
CA GLU A 247 8.36 3.10 4.99
C GLU A 247 8.79 2.30 6.22
N VAL A 248 10.01 2.54 6.75
CA VAL A 248 10.48 1.88 7.97
C VAL A 248 9.58 2.23 9.16
N TYR A 249 9.21 3.52 9.34
CA TYR A 249 8.25 3.92 10.37
C TYR A 249 6.94 3.13 10.26
N ALA A 250 6.33 3.08 9.06
CA ALA A 250 5.09 2.36 8.86
C ALA A 250 5.22 0.86 9.20
N LYS A 251 6.30 0.21 8.76
CA LYS A 251 6.55 -1.22 9.05
C LYS A 251 6.78 -1.47 10.53
N MET A 252 7.55 -0.63 11.21
CA MET A 252 7.78 -0.74 12.64
C MET A 252 6.49 -0.56 13.44
N LEU A 253 5.64 0.42 13.10
CA LEU A 253 4.36 0.60 13.77
C LEU A 253 3.45 -0.63 13.60
N LEU A 254 3.37 -1.21 12.40
CA LEU A 254 2.56 -2.41 12.13
C LEU A 254 3.01 -3.62 12.94
N VAL A 255 4.32 -3.81 13.07
CA VAL A 255 4.92 -4.98 13.68
C VAL A 255 4.99 -4.85 15.21
N LEU A 256 5.38 -3.68 15.72
CA LEU A 256 5.53 -3.43 17.16
C LEU A 256 4.19 -3.15 17.86
N LYS A 257 3.21 -2.55 17.17
CA LYS A 257 1.88 -2.21 17.70
C LYS A 257 2.00 -1.49 19.05
N ALA A 258 1.42 -2.04 20.11
CA ALA A 258 1.46 -1.48 21.45
C ALA A 258 2.88 -1.17 21.96
N ALA A 259 3.90 -1.95 21.56
CA ALA A 259 5.28 -1.70 21.95
C ALA A 259 5.87 -0.40 21.36
N ALA A 260 5.29 0.14 20.28
CA ALA A 260 5.69 1.41 19.68
C ALA A 260 4.85 2.61 20.17
N ALA A 261 3.97 2.43 21.17
CA ALA A 261 3.09 3.50 21.65
C ALA A 261 3.86 4.75 22.14
N ALA A 262 4.98 4.55 22.84
CA ALA A 262 5.83 5.64 23.32
C ALA A 262 6.53 6.41 22.19
N ASP A 263 6.74 5.76 21.04
CA ASP A 263 7.41 6.33 19.87
C ASP A 263 6.43 6.98 18.88
N LEU A 264 5.12 6.76 19.04
CA LEU A 264 4.10 7.28 18.13
C LEU A 264 4.15 8.81 18.00
N GLN A 265 4.15 9.52 19.14
CA GLN A 265 4.11 10.98 19.12
C GLN A 265 5.35 11.59 18.43
N PRO A 266 6.60 11.18 18.74
CA PRO A 266 7.78 11.60 17.98
C PRO A 266 7.69 11.27 16.48
N VAL A 267 7.17 10.10 16.11
CA VAL A 267 6.99 9.73 14.69
C VAL A 267 6.00 10.66 13.99
N LEU A 268 4.88 11.02 14.64
CA LEU A 268 3.91 11.96 14.08
C LEU A 268 4.50 13.36 13.88
N GLU A 269 5.32 13.82 14.83
CA GLU A 269 6.02 15.11 14.73
C GLU A 269 7.03 15.13 13.57
N ASP A 270 7.81 14.07 13.41
CA ASP A 270 8.75 13.93 12.29
C ASP A 270 8.02 13.86 10.95
N VAL A 271 6.96 13.05 10.85
CA VAL A 271 6.14 12.92 9.64
C VAL A 271 5.51 14.25 9.25
N LEU A 272 4.98 15.01 10.22
CA LEU A 272 4.44 16.35 9.98
C LEU A 272 5.52 17.33 9.52
N ARG A 273 6.69 17.35 10.16
CA ARG A 273 7.81 18.21 9.76
C ARG A 273 8.23 17.95 8.31
N LEU A 274 8.36 16.68 7.92
CA LEU A 274 8.69 16.27 6.55
C LEU A 274 7.59 16.68 5.56
N TYR A 275 6.33 16.54 5.98
CA TYR A 275 5.18 16.96 5.19
C TYR A 275 5.15 18.48 4.98
N ASP A 276 5.31 19.27 6.03
CA ASP A 276 5.30 20.73 5.94
C ASP A 276 6.44 21.26 5.05
N ALA A 277 7.59 20.59 5.06
CA ALA A 277 8.75 21.00 4.29
C ALA A 277 8.58 20.78 2.77
N HIS A 278 8.01 19.63 2.37
CA HIS A 278 8.00 19.23 0.95
C HIS A 278 6.68 18.63 0.44
N GLY A 279 5.80 18.17 1.33
CA GLY A 279 4.54 17.53 0.98
C GLY A 279 4.71 16.17 0.30
N TYR A 280 5.68 15.36 0.72
CA TYR A 280 5.92 14.04 0.12
C TYR A 280 4.76 13.06 0.41
N PRO A 281 4.26 12.30 -0.60
CA PRO A 281 3.16 11.34 -0.40
C PRO A 281 3.44 10.24 0.63
N ALA A 282 4.72 9.89 0.85
CA ALA A 282 5.10 8.88 1.82
C ALA A 282 4.69 9.22 3.27
N THR A 283 4.64 10.51 3.61
CA THR A 283 4.22 10.99 4.93
C THR A 283 2.76 10.61 5.23
N MET A 284 1.87 10.76 4.23
CA MET A 284 0.47 10.33 4.32
C MET A 284 0.33 8.81 4.41
N ARG A 285 1.24 8.05 3.77
CA ARG A 285 1.26 6.58 3.89
C ARG A 285 1.59 6.14 5.31
N THR A 286 2.59 6.76 5.95
CA THR A 286 2.94 6.49 7.35
C THR A 286 1.81 6.90 8.29
N LEU A 287 1.18 8.07 8.08
CA LEU A 287 0.06 8.52 8.89
C LEU A 287 -1.16 7.57 8.78
N SER A 288 -1.46 7.10 7.57
CA SER A 288 -2.50 6.09 7.33
C SER A 288 -2.27 4.83 8.16
N THR A 289 -1.02 4.34 8.19
CA THR A 289 -0.63 3.18 8.99
C THR A 289 -0.70 3.46 10.49
N ALA A 290 -0.28 4.64 10.94
CA ALA A 290 -0.41 5.03 12.34
C ALA A 290 -1.89 5.06 12.79
N LEU A 291 -2.79 5.58 11.96
CA LEU A 291 -4.24 5.55 12.21
C LEU A 291 -4.80 4.12 12.28
N GLU A 292 -4.36 3.23 11.38
CA GLU A 292 -4.80 1.83 11.37
C GLU A 292 -4.41 1.10 12.66
N VAL A 293 -3.16 1.30 13.11
CA VAL A 293 -2.61 0.62 14.29
C VAL A 293 -3.14 1.23 15.58
N PHE A 294 -3.12 2.57 15.70
CA PHE A 294 -3.37 3.27 16.95
C PHE A 294 -4.70 4.00 17.02
N GLY A 295 -5.48 4.10 15.95
CA GLY A 295 -6.70 4.92 15.91
C GLY A 295 -7.77 4.53 16.93
N LYS A 296 -7.74 3.29 17.43
CA LYS A 296 -8.66 2.78 18.47
C LYS A 296 -8.28 3.24 19.89
N HIS A 297 -7.09 3.79 20.08
CA HIS A 297 -6.55 4.23 21.36
C HIS A 297 -6.98 5.67 21.64
N ALA A 298 -7.81 5.89 22.67
CA ALA A 298 -8.40 7.18 22.98
C ALA A 298 -7.36 8.27 23.25
N GLU A 299 -6.25 7.90 23.87
CA GLU A 299 -5.11 8.77 24.18
C GLU A 299 -4.45 9.38 22.93
N THR A 300 -4.66 8.80 21.75
CA THR A 300 -4.06 9.26 20.48
C THR A 300 -4.97 10.17 19.67
N HIS A 301 -6.26 10.27 20.01
CA HIS A 301 -7.27 10.94 19.19
C HIS A 301 -6.97 12.44 19.00
N ALA A 302 -6.49 13.12 20.04
CA ALA A 302 -6.14 14.53 19.96
C ALA A 302 -4.94 14.79 19.04
N SER A 303 -3.89 13.95 19.14
CA SER A 303 -2.72 14.04 18.26
C SER A 303 -3.09 13.80 16.80
N PHE A 304 -3.88 12.76 16.52
CA PHE A 304 -4.37 12.50 15.16
C PHE A 304 -5.25 13.63 14.64
N ALA A 305 -6.13 14.19 15.47
CA ALA A 305 -6.98 15.31 15.09
C ALA A 305 -6.16 16.54 14.68
N ALA A 306 -5.13 16.88 15.46
CA ALA A 306 -4.23 18.00 15.17
C ALA A 306 -3.46 17.79 13.86
N VAL A 307 -2.94 16.57 13.64
CA VAL A 307 -2.22 16.20 12.41
C VAL A 307 -3.13 16.29 11.18
N LEU A 308 -4.32 15.66 11.24
CA LEU A 308 -5.29 15.65 10.14
C LEU A 308 -5.77 17.07 9.81
N HIS A 309 -6.05 17.89 10.82
CA HIS A 309 -6.43 19.28 10.64
C HIS A 309 -5.32 20.07 9.94
N ARG A 310 -4.09 19.97 10.42
CA ARG A 310 -2.94 20.67 9.82
C ARG A 310 -2.73 20.31 8.35
N VAL A 311 -2.75 19.01 8.04
CA VAL A 311 -2.58 18.50 6.67
C VAL A 311 -3.71 18.98 5.76
N ALA A 312 -4.97 18.83 6.19
CA ALA A 312 -6.13 19.25 5.40
C ALA A 312 -6.15 20.76 5.15
N GLN A 313 -5.81 21.58 6.16
CA GLN A 313 -5.69 23.03 6.01
C GLN A 313 -4.57 23.42 5.06
N HIS A 314 -3.41 22.77 5.16
CA HIS A 314 -2.31 23.03 4.23
C HIS A 314 -2.73 22.74 2.78
N LEU A 315 -3.32 21.57 2.50
CA LEU A 315 -3.78 21.20 1.15
C LEU A 315 -4.89 22.11 0.65
N ARG A 316 -5.77 22.59 1.53
CA ARG A 316 -6.81 23.57 1.18
C ARG A 316 -6.19 24.86 0.64
N VAL A 317 -5.08 25.31 1.24
CA VAL A 317 -4.39 26.55 0.86
C VAL A 317 -3.49 26.36 -0.36
N THR A 318 -2.69 25.28 -0.39
CA THR A 318 -1.72 25.05 -1.47
C THR A 318 -2.34 24.45 -2.72
N GLY A 319 -3.51 23.82 -2.61
CA GLY A 319 -4.09 23.02 -3.67
C GLY A 319 -3.33 21.70 -3.92
N MET A 320 -3.85 20.91 -4.85
CA MET A 320 -3.30 19.59 -5.20
C MET A 320 -3.20 19.33 -6.71
N ALA A 321 -3.42 20.35 -7.54
CA ALA A 321 -3.47 20.20 -9.00
C ALA A 321 -2.19 19.56 -9.56
N ASP A 322 -1.03 19.96 -9.04
CA ASP A 322 0.28 19.47 -9.50
C ASP A 322 0.81 18.26 -8.72
N LYS A 323 0.02 17.70 -7.78
CA LYS A 323 0.46 16.62 -6.87
C LYS A 323 -0.58 15.50 -6.74
N PRO A 324 -0.91 14.77 -7.82
CA PRO A 324 -1.95 13.74 -7.80
C PRO A 324 -1.66 12.56 -6.87
N ASP A 325 -0.40 12.17 -6.73
CA ASP A 325 -0.01 11.10 -5.80
C ASP A 325 -0.23 11.51 -4.34
N LEU A 326 0.04 12.78 -4.00
CA LEU A 326 -0.24 13.31 -2.67
C LEU A 326 -1.75 13.33 -2.40
N ALA A 327 -2.56 13.76 -3.38
CA ALA A 327 -4.02 13.75 -3.27
C ALA A 327 -4.57 12.35 -3.01
N LYS A 328 -4.10 11.36 -3.80
CA LYS A 328 -4.46 9.95 -3.63
C LYS A 328 -4.16 9.47 -2.21
N GLU A 329 -2.94 9.72 -1.72
CA GLU A 329 -2.52 9.27 -0.40
C GLU A 329 -3.19 10.04 0.74
N PHE A 330 -3.49 11.32 0.56
CA PHE A 330 -4.30 12.11 1.49
C PHE A 330 -5.71 11.51 1.65
N PHE A 331 -6.44 11.26 0.56
CA PHE A 331 -7.78 10.68 0.68
C PHE A 331 -7.75 9.25 1.21
N ARG A 332 -6.70 8.48 0.92
CA ARG A 332 -6.48 7.18 1.57
C ARG A 332 -6.32 7.35 3.08
N CYS A 333 -5.52 8.31 3.52
CA CYS A 333 -5.34 8.63 4.94
C CYS A 333 -6.66 9.07 5.61
N MET A 334 -7.44 9.93 4.97
CA MET A 334 -8.75 10.36 5.47
C MET A 334 -9.74 9.18 5.57
N GLN A 335 -9.70 8.23 4.63
CA GLN A 335 -10.48 7.00 4.74
C GLN A 335 -10.07 6.16 5.94
N GLN A 336 -8.76 6.02 6.21
CA GLN A 336 -8.27 5.33 7.40
C GLN A 336 -8.72 6.03 8.68
N ALA A 337 -8.71 7.37 8.70
CA ALA A 337 -9.23 8.13 9.84
C ALA A 337 -10.71 7.82 10.09
N VAL A 338 -11.54 7.79 9.05
CA VAL A 338 -12.97 7.41 9.19
C VAL A 338 -13.15 5.99 9.72
N LEU A 339 -12.33 5.04 9.28
CA LEU A 339 -12.48 3.62 9.63
C LEU A 339 -11.91 3.27 11.01
N PHE A 340 -10.74 3.83 11.34
CA PHE A 340 -9.96 3.41 12.51
C PHE A 340 -9.90 4.45 13.62
N CYS A 341 -10.06 5.75 13.32
CA CYS A 341 -10.04 6.83 14.30
C CYS A 341 -11.17 7.87 14.07
N PRO A 342 -12.47 7.47 13.99
CA PRO A 342 -13.55 8.42 13.77
C PRO A 342 -13.56 9.63 14.73
N PRO A 343 -13.29 9.47 16.05
CA PRO A 343 -13.30 10.61 16.97
C PRO A 343 -12.35 11.74 16.59
N ALA A 344 -11.15 11.41 16.10
CA ALA A 344 -10.15 12.40 15.71
C ALA A 344 -10.62 13.29 14.54
N LEU A 345 -11.47 12.76 13.66
CA LEU A 345 -11.99 13.47 12.49
C LEU A 345 -13.39 14.05 12.71
N LEU A 346 -14.23 13.41 13.52
CA LEU A 346 -15.67 13.68 13.61
C LEU A 346 -16.14 14.26 14.95
N GLU A 347 -15.37 14.09 16.03
CA GLU A 347 -15.77 14.54 17.37
C GLU A 347 -14.95 15.73 17.85
N VAL A 348 -13.67 15.80 17.48
CA VAL A 348 -12.83 16.95 17.83
C VAL A 348 -13.30 18.18 17.06
N ASP A 349 -13.50 19.28 17.78
CA ASP A 349 -13.92 20.57 17.23
C ASP A 349 -12.77 21.21 16.44
N ASN A 350 -12.64 20.80 15.18
CA ASN A 350 -11.71 21.35 14.22
C ASN A 350 -12.31 21.31 12.80
N ASP A 351 -11.73 22.12 11.92
CA ASP A 351 -12.17 22.23 10.52
C ASP A 351 -11.53 21.18 9.59
N ALA A 352 -10.99 20.07 10.11
CA ALA A 352 -10.31 19.07 9.27
C ALA A 352 -11.27 18.44 8.26
N LEU A 353 -12.48 18.12 8.71
CA LEU A 353 -13.52 17.54 7.88
C LEU A 353 -13.95 18.50 6.76
N GLU A 354 -14.25 19.75 7.10
CA GLU A 354 -14.60 20.82 6.16
C GLU A 354 -13.50 21.04 5.13
N ALA A 355 -12.25 21.19 5.59
CA ALA A 355 -11.11 21.40 4.71
C ALA A 355 -10.92 20.21 3.76
N SER A 356 -11.14 18.97 4.23
CA SER A 356 -11.04 17.80 3.37
C SER A 356 -12.08 17.79 2.24
N PHE A 357 -13.25 18.40 2.43
CA PHE A 357 -14.24 18.55 1.36
C PHE A 357 -13.88 19.64 0.37
N ASP A 358 -13.27 20.74 0.82
CA ASP A 358 -12.76 21.78 -0.08
C ASP A 358 -11.66 21.17 -0.99
N VAL A 359 -10.78 20.37 -0.38
CA VAL A 359 -9.73 19.61 -1.07
C VAL A 359 -10.33 18.55 -2.01
N LEU A 360 -11.40 17.86 -1.60
CA LEU A 360 -12.16 16.93 -2.46
C LEU A 360 -12.69 17.64 -3.70
N LEU A 361 -13.38 18.77 -3.52
CA LEU A 361 -13.95 19.55 -4.61
C LEU A 361 -12.88 20.01 -5.61
N ALA A 362 -11.74 20.48 -5.10
CA ALA A 362 -10.60 20.85 -5.94
C ALA A 362 -10.06 19.64 -6.74
N THR A 363 -10.07 18.43 -6.16
CA THR A 363 -9.57 17.21 -6.80
C THR A 363 -10.52 16.66 -7.87
N VAL A 364 -11.82 16.77 -7.64
CA VAL A 364 -12.84 16.26 -8.58
C VAL A 364 -13.29 17.32 -9.60
N SER A 365 -12.78 18.56 -9.48
CA SER A 365 -13.08 19.67 -10.38
C SER A 365 -12.73 19.35 -11.84
N PRO A 366 -13.40 19.94 -12.85
CA PRO A 366 -13.30 19.47 -14.22
C PRO A 366 -12.13 20.15 -14.96
N ALA A 367 -11.08 19.38 -15.27
CA ALA A 367 -10.43 19.25 -16.60
C ALA A 367 -8.99 18.67 -16.56
N PRO A 368 -8.75 17.58 -17.29
CA PRO A 368 -9.19 16.26 -16.85
C PRO A 368 -8.65 15.96 -15.44
N PRO A 369 -9.48 15.46 -14.51
CA PRO A 369 -9.00 15.12 -13.18
C PRO A 369 -8.05 13.93 -13.25
N GLU A 370 -7.00 13.95 -12.43
CA GLU A 370 -6.08 12.84 -12.30
C GLU A 370 -6.77 11.61 -11.72
N ARG A 371 -6.65 10.48 -12.43
CA ARG A 371 -7.55 9.33 -12.28
C ARG A 371 -7.55 8.77 -10.85
N GLU A 372 -6.36 8.53 -10.32
CA GLU A 372 -6.23 7.89 -9.01
C GLU A 372 -6.57 8.85 -7.86
N ALA A 373 -6.31 10.15 -8.04
CA ALA A 373 -6.69 11.18 -7.08
C ALA A 373 -8.22 11.33 -6.97
N ALA A 374 -8.91 11.47 -8.10
CA ALA A 374 -10.37 11.54 -8.14
C ALA A 374 -11.04 10.26 -7.61
N ARG A 375 -10.49 9.09 -7.93
CA ARG A 375 -10.94 7.81 -7.35
C ARG A 375 -10.77 7.81 -5.83
N GLY A 376 -9.63 8.25 -5.31
CA GLY A 376 -9.39 8.36 -3.88
C GLY A 376 -10.41 9.29 -3.19
N ALA A 377 -10.66 10.46 -3.77
CA ALA A 377 -11.60 11.45 -3.26
C ALA A 377 -13.05 10.93 -3.18
N LEU A 378 -13.53 10.29 -4.25
CA LEU A 378 -14.88 9.72 -4.30
C LEU A 378 -15.03 8.51 -3.38
N GLN A 379 -13.98 7.68 -3.26
CA GLN A 379 -13.96 6.58 -2.30
C GLN A 379 -13.97 7.10 -0.85
N TYR A 380 -13.31 8.22 -0.57
CA TYR A 380 -13.37 8.88 0.73
C TYR A 380 -14.79 9.35 1.06
N LEU A 381 -15.45 10.07 0.15
CA LEU A 381 -16.85 10.49 0.32
C LEU A 381 -17.77 9.29 0.60
N ARG A 382 -17.63 8.22 -0.19
CA ARG A 382 -18.40 6.99 -0.01
C ARG A 382 -18.16 6.34 1.35
N THR A 383 -16.90 6.22 1.77
CA THR A 383 -16.54 5.65 3.07
C THR A 383 -17.16 6.47 4.20
N LEU A 384 -17.08 7.79 4.13
CA LEU A 384 -17.67 8.70 5.12
C LEU A 384 -19.18 8.54 5.21
N LEU A 385 -19.88 8.54 4.07
CA LEU A 385 -21.34 8.39 4.00
C LEU A 385 -21.83 6.98 4.40
N SER A 386 -21.01 5.94 4.21
CA SER A 386 -21.41 4.55 4.46
C SER A 386 -21.06 4.06 5.87
N HIS A 387 -19.93 4.51 6.41
CA HIS A 387 -19.34 3.97 7.64
C HIS A 387 -19.43 4.93 8.84
N SER A 388 -19.91 6.17 8.65
CA SER A 388 -20.21 7.02 9.79
C SER A 388 -21.26 6.34 10.68
N ARG A 389 -20.90 6.06 11.94
CA ARG A 389 -21.87 5.57 12.94
C ARG A 389 -23.03 6.56 13.05
N LYS A 390 -24.21 6.07 13.45
CA LYS A 390 -25.39 6.92 13.68
C LYS A 390 -25.08 8.15 14.54
N ALA A 391 -24.20 8.01 15.53
CA ALA A 391 -23.75 9.11 16.40
C ALA A 391 -23.04 10.27 15.66
N HIS A 392 -22.32 10.00 14.56
CA HIS A 392 -21.59 11.03 13.81
C HIS A 392 -22.31 11.48 12.53
N GLN A 393 -23.42 10.85 12.19
CA GLN A 393 -24.13 11.09 10.95
C GLN A 393 -24.57 12.57 10.84
N ALA A 394 -25.08 13.16 11.92
CA ALA A 394 -25.47 14.57 11.92
C ALA A 394 -24.30 15.52 11.60
N ARG A 395 -23.11 15.28 12.18
CA ARG A 395 -21.89 16.06 11.90
C ARG A 395 -21.46 15.94 10.45
N VAL A 396 -21.42 14.71 9.94
CA VAL A 396 -21.06 14.41 8.54
C VAL A 396 -22.02 15.08 7.57
N LEU A 397 -23.33 14.91 7.77
CA LEU A 397 -24.35 15.52 6.92
C LEU A 397 -24.30 17.06 7.01
N GLY A 398 -24.09 17.61 8.21
CA GLY A 398 -23.92 19.05 8.41
C GLY A 398 -22.70 19.64 7.69
N ALA A 399 -21.59 18.90 7.62
CA ALA A 399 -20.38 19.32 6.91
C ALA A 399 -20.52 19.22 5.38
N ILE A 400 -21.27 18.21 4.89
CA ILE A 400 -21.54 18.00 3.46
C ILE A 400 -22.60 18.96 2.92
N ALA A 401 -23.64 19.26 3.70
CA ALA A 401 -24.80 20.03 3.22
C ALA A 401 -24.45 21.36 2.51
N PRO A 402 -23.48 22.17 2.98
CA PRO A 402 -23.06 23.40 2.29
C PRO A 402 -22.37 23.15 0.94
N ARG A 403 -21.86 21.94 0.71
CA ARG A 403 -21.03 21.57 -0.44
C ARG A 403 -21.72 20.58 -1.37
N GLY A 404 -22.85 20.01 -0.97
CA GLY A 404 -23.54 18.96 -1.70
C GLY A 404 -23.91 19.36 -3.14
N ALA A 405 -24.34 20.60 -3.35
CA ALA A 405 -24.60 21.14 -4.69
C ALA A 405 -23.36 21.11 -5.58
N ALA A 406 -22.21 21.59 -5.06
CA ALA A 406 -20.96 21.60 -5.80
C ALA A 406 -20.47 20.16 -6.08
N ILE A 407 -20.56 19.24 -5.11
CA ILE A 407 -20.17 17.83 -5.32
C ILE A 407 -21.04 17.19 -6.40
N ALA A 408 -22.36 17.41 -6.35
CA ALA A 408 -23.29 16.90 -7.36
C ALA A 408 -23.00 17.49 -8.75
N ALA A 409 -22.77 18.80 -8.83
CA ALA A 409 -22.38 19.50 -10.05
C ALA A 409 -21.11 18.92 -10.68
N GLN A 410 -20.10 18.63 -9.87
CA GLN A 410 -18.85 18.02 -10.34
C GLN A 410 -19.08 16.60 -10.86
N CYS A 411 -19.84 15.76 -10.14
CA CYS A 411 -20.16 14.41 -10.60
C CYS A 411 -20.94 14.41 -11.93
N VAL A 412 -21.95 15.28 -12.06
CA VAL A 412 -22.76 15.37 -13.29
C VAL A 412 -21.94 15.92 -14.44
N THR A 413 -21.16 16.98 -14.21
CA THR A 413 -20.28 17.58 -15.23
C THR A 413 -19.21 16.59 -15.70
N ALA A 414 -18.62 15.82 -14.78
CA ALA A 414 -17.68 14.75 -15.12
C ALA A 414 -18.32 13.69 -16.03
N LEU A 415 -19.54 13.25 -15.71
CA LEU A 415 -20.30 12.29 -16.51
C LEU A 415 -20.79 12.86 -17.84
N ALA A 416 -20.94 14.18 -17.95
CA ALA A 416 -21.26 14.89 -19.20
C ALA A 416 -20.03 15.04 -20.14
N GLY A 417 -19.06 14.13 -20.05
CA GLY A 417 -17.90 14.07 -20.93
C GLY A 417 -16.67 14.85 -20.48
N ARG A 418 -16.63 15.36 -19.25
CA ARG A 418 -15.46 16.06 -18.70
C ARG A 418 -14.45 15.16 -17.97
N ALA A 419 -14.79 13.90 -17.74
CA ALA A 419 -13.89 12.90 -17.16
C ALA A 419 -13.70 11.67 -18.07
N PRO A 420 -12.58 10.95 -17.96
CA PRO A 420 -12.40 9.67 -18.63
C PRO A 420 -13.47 8.64 -18.25
N GLN A 421 -13.95 7.86 -19.23
CA GLN A 421 -14.99 6.83 -19.03
C GLN A 421 -14.67 5.83 -17.92
N LEU A 422 -13.37 5.55 -17.70
CA LEU A 422 -12.89 4.66 -16.63
C LEU A 422 -13.23 5.18 -15.21
N LEU A 423 -13.54 6.46 -15.04
CA LEU A 423 -13.97 7.05 -13.77
C LEU A 423 -15.49 7.12 -13.62
N HIS A 424 -16.29 6.88 -14.67
CA HIS A 424 -17.75 6.97 -14.59
C HIS A 424 -18.32 6.13 -13.44
N PRO A 425 -17.91 4.87 -13.21
CA PRO A 425 -18.43 4.10 -12.09
C PRO A 425 -18.25 4.79 -10.73
N ASN A 426 -17.14 5.51 -10.53
CA ASN A 426 -16.82 6.18 -9.27
C ASN A 426 -17.71 7.42 -9.08
N PHE A 427 -17.90 8.23 -10.13
CA PHE A 427 -18.77 9.42 -10.09
C PHE A 427 -20.23 9.02 -9.88
N ILE A 428 -20.68 7.96 -10.55
CA ILE A 428 -22.04 7.42 -10.40
C ILE A 428 -22.26 6.91 -8.98
N GLU A 429 -21.31 6.15 -8.41
CA GLU A 429 -21.41 5.67 -7.04
C GLU A 429 -21.36 6.80 -6.01
N GLY A 430 -20.45 7.75 -6.17
CA GLY A 430 -20.35 8.93 -5.30
C GLY A 430 -21.62 9.77 -5.33
N LEU A 431 -22.19 10.00 -6.51
CA LEU A 431 -23.45 10.73 -6.67
C LEU A 431 -24.61 9.95 -6.03
N TRP A 432 -24.72 8.63 -6.26
CA TRP A 432 -25.75 7.82 -5.63
C TRP A 432 -25.67 7.88 -4.10
N ASP A 433 -24.47 7.66 -3.54
CA ASP A 433 -24.29 7.62 -2.09
C ASP A 433 -24.56 9.02 -1.49
N LEU A 434 -24.22 10.11 -2.18
CA LEU A 434 -24.59 11.48 -1.81
C LEU A 434 -26.11 11.69 -1.80
N LEU A 435 -26.78 11.43 -2.92
CA LEU A 435 -28.22 11.71 -3.08
C LEU A 435 -29.07 10.80 -2.17
N GLY A 436 -28.70 9.54 -2.02
CA GLY A 436 -29.40 8.58 -1.17
C GLY A 436 -29.33 8.89 0.33
N ARG A 437 -28.43 9.78 0.75
CA ARG A 437 -28.25 10.23 2.14
C ARG A 437 -28.90 11.58 2.47
N PHE A 438 -29.41 12.30 1.47
CA PHE A 438 -30.05 13.62 1.59
C PHE A 438 -31.45 13.63 0.95
N THR A 439 -32.23 12.58 1.24
CA THR A 439 -33.60 12.44 0.69
C THR A 439 -34.59 13.29 1.50
N GLU A 440 -35.84 13.46 1.03
CA GLU A 440 -36.84 14.35 1.65
C GLU A 440 -37.07 14.13 3.16
N LYS A 441 -36.80 12.93 3.68
CA LYS A 441 -36.84 12.66 5.13
C LYS A 441 -35.82 13.45 5.94
N ASP A 442 -34.69 13.81 5.32
CA ASP A 442 -33.62 14.60 5.93
C ASP A 442 -33.93 16.11 5.89
N VAL A 443 -34.68 16.57 4.87
CA VAL A 443 -35.28 17.93 4.82
C VAL A 443 -36.35 18.08 5.91
N GLN A 444 -37.15 17.04 6.15
CA GLN A 444 -38.12 17.00 7.26
C GLN A 444 -37.46 17.01 8.65
N ALA A 445 -36.17 16.66 8.76
CA ALA A 445 -35.40 16.67 10.00
C ALA A 445 -34.71 18.02 10.29
N GLY A 446 -34.99 19.08 9.53
CA GLY A 446 -34.51 20.45 9.80
C GLY A 446 -33.41 20.96 8.87
N LEU A 447 -33.10 20.26 7.77
CA LEU A 447 -32.26 20.82 6.71
C LEU A 447 -33.07 21.81 5.85
N PRO A 448 -32.53 22.99 5.51
CA PRO A 448 -33.15 23.93 4.58
C PRO A 448 -33.53 23.26 3.24
N ALA A 449 -34.69 23.61 2.67
CA ALA A 449 -35.22 22.98 1.45
C ALA A 449 -34.31 23.16 0.21
N ASP A 450 -33.54 24.23 0.16
CA ASP A 450 -32.51 24.52 -0.85
C ASP A 450 -31.26 23.62 -0.71
N ARG A 451 -31.16 22.84 0.38
CA ARG A 451 -30.05 21.92 0.66
C ARG A 451 -30.42 20.45 0.51
N GLY A 452 -31.53 20.15 -0.15
CA GLY A 452 -31.94 18.79 -0.48
C GLY A 452 -31.28 18.25 -1.76
N ALA A 453 -31.23 16.92 -1.90
CA ALA A 453 -30.73 16.26 -3.10
C ALA A 453 -31.39 16.79 -4.40
N GLN A 454 -32.69 17.09 -4.37
CA GLN A 454 -33.46 17.67 -5.48
C GLN A 454 -32.91 19.00 -5.98
N ALA A 455 -32.64 19.92 -5.06
CA ALA A 455 -32.08 21.24 -5.38
C ALA A 455 -30.66 21.10 -5.94
N TRP A 456 -29.84 20.21 -5.37
CA TRP A 456 -28.46 19.99 -5.82
C TRP A 456 -28.38 19.44 -7.24
N VAL A 457 -29.21 18.46 -7.58
CA VAL A 457 -29.24 17.91 -8.95
C VAL A 457 -29.80 18.94 -9.93
N ALA A 458 -30.84 19.69 -9.56
CA ALA A 458 -31.36 20.75 -10.40
C ALA A 458 -30.28 21.80 -10.72
N ALA A 459 -29.52 22.24 -9.71
CA ALA A 459 -28.39 23.14 -9.89
C ALA A 459 -27.28 22.51 -10.76
N ALA A 460 -26.94 21.25 -10.51
CA ALA A 460 -25.93 20.51 -11.30
C ALA A 460 -26.29 20.40 -12.78
N LEU A 461 -27.57 20.27 -13.12
CA LEU A 461 -28.05 20.21 -14.51
C LEU A 461 -28.08 21.59 -15.18
N GLN A 462 -28.13 22.66 -14.38
CA GLN A 462 -28.07 24.05 -14.86
C GLN A 462 -26.63 24.55 -15.07
N GLU A 463 -25.62 23.80 -14.63
CA GLU A 463 -24.21 24.14 -14.88
C GLU A 463 -23.97 24.34 -16.38
N PRO A 464 -23.31 25.43 -16.81
CA PRO A 464 -23.16 25.75 -18.23
C PRO A 464 -22.56 24.61 -19.07
N ALA A 465 -21.66 23.83 -18.47
CA ALA A 465 -21.03 22.69 -19.12
C ALA A 465 -22.01 21.54 -19.43
N VAL A 466 -23.09 21.41 -18.66
CA VAL A 466 -24.14 20.40 -18.83
C VAL A 466 -25.32 20.98 -19.58
N ALA A 467 -25.77 22.18 -19.20
CA ALA A 467 -26.89 22.88 -19.80
C ALA A 467 -26.69 23.18 -21.29
N SER A 468 -25.47 23.52 -21.72
CA SER A 468 -25.17 23.72 -23.15
C SER A 468 -25.28 22.44 -23.98
N LEU A 469 -25.18 21.28 -23.33
CA LEU A 469 -25.31 19.98 -23.97
C LEU A 469 -26.77 19.52 -24.01
N LEU A 470 -27.64 20.03 -23.14
CA LEU A 470 -29.09 19.78 -23.11
C LEU A 470 -29.80 20.86 -23.94
N ALA A 471 -30.27 20.51 -25.14
CA ALA A 471 -30.69 21.46 -26.17
C ALA A 471 -32.14 21.90 -25.99
N ALA A 472 -32.93 21.16 -25.22
CA ALA A 472 -34.32 21.47 -24.93
C ALA A 472 -34.61 21.46 -23.42
N PRO A 473 -35.35 22.45 -22.89
CA PRO A 473 -35.79 22.48 -21.48
C PRO A 473 -36.45 21.19 -21.00
N ARG A 474 -37.17 20.51 -21.91
CA ARG A 474 -37.86 19.23 -21.66
C ARG A 474 -36.90 18.08 -21.35
N GLU A 475 -35.69 18.07 -21.93
CA GLU A 475 -34.66 17.05 -21.62
C GLU A 475 -34.20 17.16 -20.17
N LEU A 476 -34.04 18.39 -19.69
CA LEU A 476 -33.61 18.70 -18.33
C LEU A 476 -34.69 18.29 -17.31
N GLU A 477 -35.95 18.61 -17.57
CA GLU A 477 -37.09 18.19 -16.74
C GLU A 477 -37.21 16.66 -16.64
N LEU A 478 -37.07 15.96 -17.77
CA LEU A 478 -37.17 14.51 -17.83
C LEU A 478 -36.04 13.81 -17.07
N LEU A 479 -34.82 14.30 -17.25
CA LEU A 479 -33.65 13.77 -16.56
C LEU A 479 -33.74 14.02 -15.04
N HIS A 480 -34.18 15.21 -14.64
CA HIS A 480 -34.43 15.54 -13.23
C HIS A 480 -35.48 14.60 -12.62
N ALA A 481 -36.65 14.48 -13.27
CA ALA A 481 -37.73 13.59 -12.82
C ALA A 481 -37.28 12.13 -12.70
N LEU A 482 -36.47 11.67 -13.65
CA LEU A 482 -35.97 10.30 -13.68
C LEU A 482 -34.95 10.03 -12.56
N LEU A 483 -34.02 10.96 -12.29
CA LEU A 483 -33.05 10.80 -11.21
C LEU A 483 -33.75 10.71 -9.85
N PHE A 484 -34.79 11.53 -9.61
CA PHE A 484 -35.50 11.51 -8.32
C PHE A 484 -36.50 10.37 -8.17
N ARG A 485 -37.12 9.90 -9.25
CA ARG A 485 -37.94 8.67 -9.21
C ARG A 485 -37.12 7.46 -8.81
N VAL A 486 -35.83 7.46 -9.13
CA VAL A 486 -34.89 6.38 -8.82
C VAL A 486 -34.33 6.54 -7.39
N VAL A 487 -33.96 7.74 -6.96
CA VAL A 487 -33.40 8.00 -5.62
C VAL A 487 -34.47 7.84 -4.50
N GLY A 488 -35.72 8.23 -4.72
CA GLY A 488 -36.77 8.27 -3.68
C GLY A 488 -37.33 6.92 -3.22
N ALA A 489 -36.89 5.79 -3.77
CA ALA A 489 -37.61 4.52 -3.62
C ALA A 489 -36.75 3.28 -3.28
N GLY A 490 -35.55 3.48 -2.72
CA GLY A 490 -34.83 2.46 -1.94
C GLY A 490 -33.78 1.60 -2.69
N ALA A 491 -33.24 0.58 -2.01
CA ALA A 491 -32.09 -0.25 -2.43
C ALA A 491 -32.17 -0.95 -3.81
N PRO A 492 -33.30 -1.56 -4.25
CA PRO A 492 -33.39 -2.17 -5.59
C PRO A 492 -33.15 -1.18 -6.74
N LYS A 493 -33.15 0.13 -6.44
CA LYS A 493 -32.96 1.20 -7.41
C LYS A 493 -31.51 1.66 -7.59
N LYS A 494 -30.52 1.15 -6.82
CA LYS A 494 -29.10 1.48 -7.08
C LYS A 494 -28.63 0.99 -8.45
N VAL A 495 -29.07 -0.22 -8.86
CA VAL A 495 -28.75 -0.77 -10.19
C VAL A 495 -29.40 0.05 -11.29
N GLN A 496 -30.67 0.43 -11.11
CA GLN A 496 -31.40 1.30 -12.03
C GLN A 496 -30.72 2.67 -12.15
N PHE A 497 -30.32 3.28 -11.02
CA PHE A 497 -29.57 4.54 -11.02
C PHE A 497 -28.27 4.43 -11.80
N LYS A 498 -27.51 3.35 -11.57
CA LYS A 498 -26.26 3.12 -12.31
C LYS A 498 -26.51 3.02 -13.81
N GLN A 499 -27.50 2.25 -14.23
CA GLN A 499 -27.86 2.09 -15.65
C GLN A 499 -28.24 3.44 -16.27
N VAL A 500 -29.12 4.19 -15.58
CA VAL A 500 -29.52 5.53 -15.97
C VAL A 500 -28.31 6.45 -16.15
N MET A 501 -27.40 6.49 -15.18
CA MET A 501 -26.25 7.38 -15.25
C MET A 501 -25.22 6.94 -16.29
N VAL A 502 -25.12 5.65 -16.58
CA VAL A 502 -24.31 5.13 -17.70
C VAL A 502 -24.89 5.59 -19.03
N GLU A 503 -26.21 5.48 -19.21
CA GLU A 503 -26.87 5.99 -20.41
C GLU A 503 -26.73 7.51 -20.52
N PHE A 504 -26.95 8.25 -19.42
CA PHE A 504 -26.67 9.69 -19.35
C PHE A 504 -25.26 10.01 -19.85
N ALA A 505 -24.23 9.31 -19.36
CA ALA A 505 -22.86 9.56 -19.77
C ALA A 505 -22.58 9.20 -21.24
N LYS A 506 -23.26 8.19 -21.80
CA LYS A 506 -23.19 7.85 -23.23
C LYS A 506 -23.79 8.93 -24.13
N LEU A 507 -24.87 9.58 -23.70
CA LEU A 507 -25.51 10.67 -24.46
C LEU A 507 -24.52 11.80 -24.77
N PHE A 508 -23.65 12.13 -23.83
CA PHE A 508 -22.65 13.17 -24.02
C PHE A 508 -21.38 12.69 -24.73
N ALA A 509 -21.13 11.38 -24.77
CA ALA A 509 -19.98 10.81 -25.46
C ALA A 509 -20.19 10.71 -26.98
N SER A 510 -21.44 10.62 -27.47
CA SER A 510 -21.73 10.50 -28.90
C SER A 510 -23.02 11.22 -29.30
N GLN A 511 -22.93 12.16 -30.25
CA GLN A 511 -24.09 12.91 -30.76
C GLN A 511 -25.16 12.01 -31.40
N SER A 512 -24.77 10.91 -32.06
CA SER A 512 -25.69 10.00 -32.74
C SER A 512 -26.60 9.20 -31.80
N HIS A 513 -26.14 8.86 -30.58
CA HIS A 513 -26.98 8.13 -29.61
C HIS A 513 -28.05 9.01 -28.96
N ARG A 514 -27.97 10.33 -29.12
CA ARG A 514 -28.84 11.25 -28.41
C ARG A 514 -30.27 11.24 -28.95
N GLU A 515 -30.45 11.29 -30.27
CA GLU A 515 -31.77 11.30 -30.91
C GLU A 515 -32.50 9.98 -30.65
N ASP A 516 -31.83 8.85 -30.89
CA ASP A 516 -32.37 7.51 -30.65
C ASP A 516 -32.80 7.29 -29.18
N TRP A 517 -31.97 7.73 -28.24
CA TRP A 517 -32.28 7.56 -26.82
C TRP A 517 -33.43 8.46 -26.37
N MET A 518 -33.49 9.70 -26.85
CA MET A 518 -34.58 10.62 -26.54
C MET A 518 -35.92 10.11 -27.09
N ASP A 519 -35.95 9.59 -28.31
CA ASP A 519 -37.14 8.99 -28.90
C ASP A 519 -37.57 7.71 -28.18
N ALA A 520 -36.62 6.85 -27.84
CA ALA A 520 -36.89 5.63 -27.08
C ALA A 520 -37.39 5.96 -25.66
N PHE A 521 -36.84 7.00 -25.02
CA PHE A 521 -37.23 7.45 -23.69
C PHE A 521 -38.62 8.10 -23.67
N LEU A 522 -38.88 9.03 -24.59
CA LEU A 522 -40.16 9.74 -24.73
C LEU A 522 -41.31 8.80 -25.12
N SER A 523 -41.02 7.73 -25.87
CA SER A 523 -42.02 6.72 -26.26
C SER A 523 -42.32 5.70 -25.16
N GLY A 524 -41.62 5.74 -24.01
CA GLY A 524 -41.79 4.78 -22.91
C GLY A 524 -41.25 3.37 -23.21
N ASN A 525 -40.63 3.17 -24.38
CA ASN A 525 -40.17 1.86 -24.87
C ASN A 525 -38.66 1.61 -24.66
N GLY A 526 -37.87 2.67 -24.40
CA GLY A 526 -36.41 2.64 -24.50
C GLY A 526 -35.66 2.10 -23.29
N LEU A 527 -36.31 2.00 -22.14
CA LEU A 527 -35.74 1.38 -20.94
C LEU A 527 -36.73 0.32 -20.45
N PRO A 528 -36.52 -0.98 -20.75
CA PRO A 528 -37.37 -2.08 -20.24
C PRO A 528 -37.47 -2.13 -18.71
N LEU A 529 -36.70 -1.31 -17.99
CA LEU A 529 -36.69 -1.16 -16.54
C LEU A 529 -37.73 -0.15 -15.99
N LEU A 530 -38.29 0.74 -16.82
CA LEU A 530 -39.33 1.70 -16.38
C LEU A 530 -40.75 1.16 -16.60
N GLY A 531 -40.93 0.21 -17.52
CA GLY A 531 -42.24 -0.38 -17.85
C GLY A 531 -42.83 -1.30 -16.78
N SER A 532 -42.07 -1.69 -15.75
CA SER A 532 -42.55 -2.55 -14.65
C SER A 532 -42.88 -1.80 -13.35
N VAL A 533 -42.85 -0.46 -13.36
CA VAL A 533 -43.03 0.38 -12.16
C VAL A 533 -44.15 1.41 -12.35
N SER A 534 -45.19 1.04 -13.12
CA SER A 534 -46.45 1.81 -13.23
C SER A 534 -47.28 1.69 -11.97
#